data_AF-A0A378J5K6-F1
#
_entry.id   AF-A0A378J5K6-F1
#
_cell.length_a   1.000
_cell.length_b   1.000
_cell.length_c   1.000
_cell.angle_alpha   90.00
_cell.angle_beta   90.00
_cell.angle_gamma   90.00
#
_symmetry.space_group_name_H-M   'P 1'
#
loop_
_entity.id
_entity.type
_entity.pdbx_description
1 polymer ?
#
loop_
_entity_poly.entity_id
_entity_poly.type
_entity_poly.pdbx_seq_one_letter_code
_entity_poly.pdbx_strand_id
1 'polypeptide(L)'
;MKKNTLFNVFYSVRHIIALLCAILSFFIIKHVALLLYVKPYQPLDTLTFYKMLWHSSSLFFHIILIFNIFIKPLFVYFMVLFLFFYFKIKNTTKC
;
A
#
# COMPACT_ATOMS: atom_id res chain seq x y z
N MET A 1 29.68 15.89 0.98
CA MET A 1 29.89 14.67 0.16
C MET A 1 29.11 13.43 0.64
N LYS A 2 29.06 13.13 1.96
CA LYS A 2 28.38 11.92 2.51
C LYS A 2 26.86 11.80 2.25
N LYS A 3 26.17 12.94 2.06
CA LYS A 3 24.71 13.01 1.86
C LYS A 3 24.25 12.45 0.51
N ASN A 4 25.11 12.55 -0.52
CA ASN A 4 24.77 12.10 -1.87
C ASN A 4 24.83 10.57 -1.99
N THR A 5 25.76 9.92 -1.27
CA THR A 5 25.91 8.46 -1.28
C THR A 5 24.69 7.78 -0.65
N LEU A 6 24.23 8.30 0.49
CA LEU A 6 23.09 7.75 1.23
C LEU A 6 21.77 7.92 0.46
N PHE A 7 21.59 9.07 -0.19
CA PHE A 7 20.43 9.32 -1.06
C PHE A 7 20.45 8.43 -2.32
N ASN A 8 21.63 8.16 -2.91
CA ASN A 8 21.76 7.25 -4.05
C ASN A 8 21.39 5.81 -3.69
N VAL A 9 21.80 5.33 -2.51
CA VAL A 9 21.42 4.01 -2.02
C VAL A 9 19.90 3.92 -1.86
N PHE A 10 19.28 4.90 -1.18
CA PHE A 10 17.83 4.93 -1.02
C PHE A 10 17.06 5.04 -2.33
N TYR A 11 17.57 5.79 -3.30
CA TYR A 11 16.98 5.89 -4.63
C TYR A 11 17.06 4.55 -5.39
N SER A 12 18.14 3.79 -5.22
CA SER A 12 18.28 2.46 -5.82
C SER A 12 17.27 1.47 -5.22
N VAL A 13 17.05 1.52 -3.90
CA VAL A 13 16.07 0.66 -3.21
C VAL A 13 14.65 1.24 -3.17
N ARG A 14 14.35 2.32 -3.90
CA ARG A 14 13.04 2.99 -3.86
C ARG A 14 11.86 2.06 -4.16
N HIS A 15 12.05 1.11 -5.07
CA HIS A 15 11.01 0.15 -5.44
C HIS A 15 10.77 -0.87 -4.31
N ILE A 16 11.81 -1.26 -3.58
CA ILE A 16 11.71 -2.15 -2.41
C ILE A 16 10.94 -1.43 -1.29
N ILE A 17 11.27 -0.17 -1.02
CA ILE A 17 10.57 0.66 -0.02
C ILE A 17 9.11 0.84 -0.41
N ALA A 18 8.83 1.16 -1.68
CA ALA A 18 7.48 1.33 -2.17
C ALA A 18 6.67 0.02 -2.09
N LEU A 19 7.30 -1.12 -2.38
CA LEU A 19 6.68 -2.43 -2.27
C LEU A 19 6.38 -2.81 -0.82
N LEU A 20 7.31 -2.57 0.12
CA LEU A 20 7.08 -2.76 1.56
C LEU A 20 5.93 -1.88 2.06
N CYS A 21 5.87 -0.62 1.62
CA CYS A 21 4.81 0.32 1.99
C CYS A 21 3.44 -0.11 1.43
N ALA A 22 3.42 -0.63 0.20
CA ALA A 22 2.21 -1.20 -0.42
C ALA A 22 1.71 -2.43 0.35
N ILE A 23 2.61 -3.36 0.73
CA ILE A 23 2.28 -4.53 1.53
C ILE A 23 1.73 -4.12 2.91
N LEU A 24 2.39 -3.19 3.60
CA LEU A 24 1.94 -2.72 4.91
C LEU A 24 0.55 -2.07 4.82
N SER A 25 0.31 -1.27 3.78
CA SER A 25 -0.98 -0.64 3.52
C SER A 25 -2.07 -1.68 3.31
N PHE A 26 -1.79 -2.75 2.56
CA PHE A 26 -2.71 -3.86 2.36
C PHE A 26 -3.11 -4.53 3.69
N PHE A 27 -2.15 -4.78 4.60
CA PHE A 27 -2.46 -5.36 5.92
C PHE A 27 -3.34 -4.46 6.78
N ILE A 28 -3.03 -3.16 6.84
CA ILE A 28 -3.82 -2.19 7.61
C ILE A 28 -5.25 -2.12 7.07
N ILE A 29 -5.39 -2.04 5.74
CA ILE A 29 -6.69 -1.94 5.09
C ILE A 29 -7.52 -3.20 5.31
N LYS A 30 -6.90 -4.39 5.22
CA LYS A 30 -7.55 -5.66 5.58
C LYS A 30 -8.09 -5.61 7.01
N HIS A 31 -7.26 -5.15 7.95
CA HIS A 31 -7.62 -5.13 9.36
C HIS A 31 -8.80 -4.19 9.64
N VAL A 32 -8.79 -2.99 9.04
CA VAL A 32 -9.87 -2.02 9.13
C VAL A 32 -11.14 -2.53 8.45
N ALA A 33 -11.04 -3.19 7.29
CA ALA A 33 -12.19 -3.76 6.60
C ALA A 33 -12.85 -4.88 7.41
N LEU A 34 -12.04 -5.75 8.04
CA LEU A 34 -12.56 -6.79 8.93
C LEU A 34 -13.29 -6.18 10.13
N LEU A 35 -12.74 -5.08 10.67
CA LEU A 35 -13.31 -4.36 11.80
C LEU A 35 -14.63 -3.65 11.45
N LEU A 36 -14.74 -3.13 10.22
CA LEU A 36 -15.95 -2.44 9.77
C LEU A 36 -17.07 -3.40 9.35
N TYR A 37 -16.73 -4.51 8.69
CA TYR A 37 -17.70 -5.30 7.93
C TYR A 37 -18.00 -6.68 8.49
N VAL A 38 -17.20 -7.22 9.42
CA VAL A 38 -17.43 -8.56 10.00
C VAL A 38 -17.87 -8.41 11.46
N LYS A 39 -19.18 -8.53 11.70
CA LYS A 39 -19.77 -8.75 13.01
C LYS A 39 -20.45 -10.13 13.04
N PRO A 40 -20.26 -10.96 14.08
CA PRO A 40 -19.38 -10.76 15.24
C PRO A 40 -17.90 -10.92 14.87
N TYR A 41 -17.03 -10.24 15.63
CA TYR A 41 -15.58 -10.24 15.42
C TYR A 41 -14.99 -11.64 15.61
N GLN A 42 -14.85 -12.38 14.51
CA GLN A 42 -14.06 -13.62 14.49
C GLN A 42 -12.72 -13.37 13.81
N PRO A 43 -11.62 -13.88 14.37
CA PRO A 43 -10.32 -13.88 13.69
C PRO A 43 -10.41 -14.78 12.45
N LEU A 44 -10.80 -14.18 11.32
CA LEU A 44 -10.90 -14.89 10.05
C LEU A 44 -9.55 -14.86 9.34
N ASP A 45 -9.12 -16.05 8.91
CA ASP A 45 -7.96 -16.18 8.06
C ASP A 45 -8.16 -15.43 6.73
N THR A 46 -7.06 -14.98 6.14
CA THR A 46 -7.03 -14.09 4.96
C THR A 46 -7.81 -14.66 3.79
N LEU A 47 -7.62 -15.95 3.52
CA LEU A 47 -8.33 -16.69 2.46
C LEU A 47 -9.83 -16.78 2.74
N THR A 48 -10.19 -17.06 3.98
CA THR A 48 -11.58 -17.19 4.41
C THR A 48 -12.32 -15.85 4.36
N PHE A 49 -11.66 -14.76 4.74
CA PHE A 49 -12.18 -13.39 4.61
C PHE A 49 -12.47 -13.04 3.15
N TYR A 50 -11.54 -13.30 2.24
CA TYR A 50 -11.74 -13.07 0.81
C TYR A 50 -12.88 -13.91 0.24
N LYS A 51 -12.94 -15.19 0.61
CA LYS A 51 -13.99 -16.09 0.16
C LYS A 51 -15.36 -15.65 0.66
N MET A 52 -15.47 -15.23 1.92
CA MET A 52 -16.72 -14.77 2.53
C MET A 52 -17.20 -13.45 1.93
N LEU A 53 -16.29 -12.49 1.68
CA LEU A 53 -16.62 -11.27 0.97
C LEU A 53 -17.02 -11.54 -0.47
N TRP A 54 -16.27 -12.38 -1.19
CA TRP A 54 -16.56 -12.79 -2.57
C TRP A 54 -17.92 -13.50 -2.71
N HIS A 55 -18.31 -14.26 -1.69
CA HIS A 55 -19.61 -14.94 -1.67
C HIS A 55 -20.76 -14.07 -1.16
N SER A 56 -20.49 -12.89 -0.59
CA SER A 56 -21.54 -11.94 -0.21
C SER A 56 -22.19 -11.38 -1.48
N SER A 57 -23.52 -11.32 -1.51
CA SER A 57 -24.29 -10.89 -2.68
C SER A 57 -24.16 -9.40 -3.02
N SER A 58 -23.47 -8.63 -2.18
CA SER A 58 -23.33 -7.19 -2.36
C SER A 58 -22.10 -6.86 -3.22
N LEU A 59 -22.37 -6.49 -4.48
CA LEU A 59 -21.37 -5.95 -5.41
C LEU A 59 -20.62 -4.74 -4.82
N PHE A 60 -21.27 -3.99 -3.94
CA PHE A 60 -20.67 -2.87 -3.21
C PHE A 60 -19.46 -3.30 -2.37
N PHE A 61 -19.57 -4.43 -1.65
CA PHE A 61 -18.46 -4.96 -0.87
C PHE A 61 -17.32 -5.50 -1.74
N HIS A 62 -17.62 -6.08 -2.91
CA HIS A 62 -16.58 -6.50 -3.87
C HIS A 62 -15.81 -5.32 -4.45
N ILE A 63 -16.51 -4.25 -4.85
CA ILE A 63 -15.88 -3.04 -5.39
C ILE A 63 -15.01 -2.37 -4.33
N ILE A 64 -15.51 -2.24 -3.09
CA ILE A 64 -14.74 -1.71 -1.97
C ILE A 64 -13.50 -2.55 -1.72
N LEU A 65 -13.61 -3.88 -1.77
CA LEU A 65 -12.50 -4.80 -1.57
C LEU A 65 -11.42 -4.64 -2.65
N ILE A 66 -11.82 -4.58 -3.93
CA ILE A 66 -10.90 -4.36 -5.06
C ILE A 66 -10.20 -3.01 -4.95
N PHE A 67 -10.95 -1.93 -4.68
CA PHE A 67 -10.37 -0.58 -4.49
C PHE A 67 -9.36 -0.55 -3.33
N ASN A 68 -9.71 -1.20 -2.22
CA ASN A 68 -8.87 -1.22 -1.03
C ASN A 68 -7.60 -2.06 -1.19
N ILE A 69 -7.63 -3.13 -1.98
CA ILE A 69 -6.48 -4.02 -2.19
C ILE A 69 -5.56 -3.53 -3.30
N PHE A 70 -6.14 -3.03 -4.40
CA PHE A 70 -5.36 -2.68 -5.57
C PHE A 70 -5.09 -1.20 -5.61
N ILE A 71 -6.13 -0.36 -5.54
CA ILE A 71 -5.97 1.07 -5.78
C ILE A 71 -5.19 1.75 -4.65
N LYS A 72 -5.46 1.42 -3.38
CA LYS A 72 -4.75 2.05 -2.26
C LYS A 72 -3.26 1.71 -2.19
N PRO A 73 -2.82 0.43 -2.26
CA PRO A 73 -1.40 0.10 -2.28
C PRO A 73 -0.68 0.64 -3.52
N LEU A 74 -1.34 0.64 -4.67
CA LEU A 74 -0.82 1.20 -5.90
C LEU A 74 -0.65 2.74 -5.79
N PHE A 75 -1.62 3.43 -5.20
CA PHE A 75 -1.51 4.86 -4.91
C PHE A 75 -0.34 5.18 -3.98
N VAL A 76 -0.16 4.40 -2.91
CA VAL A 76 0.98 4.56 -1.98
C VAL A 76 2.31 4.29 -2.69
N TYR A 77 2.37 3.26 -3.53
CA TYR A 77 3.55 2.95 -4.34
C TYR A 77 3.95 4.12 -5.25
N PHE A 78 2.98 4.68 -5.98
CA PHE A 78 3.22 5.84 -6.86
C PHE A 78 3.59 7.11 -6.08
N MET A 79 2.98 7.35 -4.92
CA MET A 79 3.33 8.47 -4.05
C MET A 79 4.78 8.40 -3.56
N VAL A 80 5.23 7.22 -3.11
CA VAL A 80 6.61 7.03 -2.67
C VAL A 80 7.59 7.26 -3.83
N LEU A 81 7.29 6.72 -5.01
CA LEU A 81 8.11 6.94 -6.22
C LEU A 81 8.18 8.42 -6.61
N PHE A 82 7.04 9.11 -6.59
CA PHE A 82 6.96 10.53 -6.89
C PHE A 82 7.77 11.36 -5.91
N LEU A 83 7.70 11.03 -4.61
CA LEU A 83 8.48 11.68 -3.57
C LEU A 83 9.99 11.53 -3.81
N PHE A 84 10.45 10.32 -4.13
CA PHE A 84 11.86 10.06 -4.47
C PHE A 84 12.31 10.81 -5.73
N PHE A 85 11.44 10.89 -6.74
CA PHE A 85 11.71 11.64 -7.96
C PHE A 85 11.81 13.15 -7.70
N TYR A 86 10.87 13.71 -6.93
CA TYR A 86 10.87 15.12 -6.53
C TYR A 86 12.15 15.48 -5.75
N PHE A 87 12.53 14.65 -4.77
CA PHE A 87 13.76 14.87 -4.01
C PHE A 87 15.02 14.76 -4.86
N LYS A 88 15.05 13.86 -5.86
CA LYS A 88 16.17 13.78 -6.83
C LYS A 88 16.30 15.08 -7.62
N ILE A 89 15.22 15.58 -8.22
CA ILE A 89 15.23 16.83 -8.99
C ILE A 89 15.75 17.99 -8.14
N LYS A 90 15.21 18.14 -6.92
CA LYS A 90 15.59 19.22 -5.99
C LYS A 90 17.05 19.16 -5.57
N ASN A 91 17.63 17.97 -5.41
CA ASN A 91 19.04 17.81 -5.10
C ASN A 91 19.94 18.07 -6.32
N THR A 92 19.48 17.76 -7.54
CA THR A 92 20.22 18.06 -8.78
C THR A 92 20.26 19.56 -9.10
N THR A 93 19.22 20.32 -8.77
CA THR A 93 19.16 21.79 -9.02
C THR A 93 19.88 22.64 -7.97
N LYS A 94 20.41 22.03 -6.90
CA LYS A 94 21.14 22.72 -5.83
C LYS A 94 22.68 22.61 -5.94
N CYS A 95 23.20 22.04 -7.02
CA CYS A 95 24.63 22.09 -7.36
C CYS A 95 24.89 23.19 -8.38
#